data_AF-A0AAN7D331-F1
#
_entry.id   AF-A0AAN7D331-F1
#
_cell.length_a   1.000
_cell.length_b   1.000
_cell.length_c   1.000
_cell.angle_alpha   90.00
_cell.angle_beta   90.00
_cell.angle_gamma   90.00
#
_symmetry.space_group_name_H-M   'P 1'
#
loop_
_entity.id
_entity.type
_entity.pdbx_description
1 polymer ?
#
loop_
_entity_poly.entity_id
_entity_poly.type
_entity_poly.pdbx_seq_one_letter_code
_entity_poly.pdbx_strand_id
1 'polypeptide(L)'
;MFNAMDICSLHRDWDRRPTITTIMSLPLLAAFNPFAVTTDLEFMTKDSVRRSCIRDFFAYDLAQHSLQFRPRSECPTPTTLNKVRRALANHQISFQRFVNHNNAGEMDFLPFVESMIYQQHPIFKLPNRELRFVMLDMANLDVGRHYSNQLSKQQWKAFYKNTMHYSARNLWYRMIHKQSSNQLAMAQRNLKHAASDRCTLCNEVEDAQHLLISCVHKLDVWDSSFNEFLSYPKTADPQLIYNSIMHFKLKHYYIYNYDLHITIYDLFATIMRTIWRHHYQQFYNLIPFNAIQVCRHIRTELLRLSNLRQLFH
;
A
#
# COMPACT_ATOMS: atom_id res chain seq x y z
N MET A 1 7.67 -0.64 -3.29
CA MET A 1 7.60 0.48 -2.32
C MET A 1 8.44 1.65 -2.82
N PHE A 2 8.39 1.93 -4.13
CA PHE A 2 9.16 3.01 -4.76
C PHE A 2 8.34 3.89 -5.71
N ASN A 3 7.00 3.77 -5.73
CA ASN A 3 6.12 4.73 -6.43
C ASN A 3 5.34 5.63 -5.48
N ALA A 4 5.63 5.60 -4.16
CA ALA A 4 5.05 6.59 -3.25
C ALA A 4 5.80 7.93 -3.28
N MET A 5 7.03 7.97 -3.85
CA MET A 5 7.80 9.22 -3.98
C MET A 5 7.60 9.89 -5.34
N ASP A 6 7.34 9.14 -6.42
CA ASP A 6 7.10 9.72 -7.76
C ASP A 6 5.66 10.24 -7.96
N ILE A 7 4.72 9.92 -7.06
CA ILE A 7 3.39 10.57 -7.03
C ILE A 7 3.48 11.93 -6.33
N CYS A 8 4.58 12.22 -5.62
CA CYS A 8 4.81 13.53 -5.01
C CYS A 8 5.45 14.54 -5.97
N SER A 9 5.87 14.13 -7.18
CA SER A 9 6.55 15.02 -8.14
C SER A 9 5.63 15.61 -9.21
N LEU A 10 4.39 15.13 -9.33
CA LEU A 10 3.41 15.66 -10.28
C LEU A 10 2.18 16.15 -9.53
N HIS A 11 2.08 17.48 -9.43
CA HIS A 11 1.04 18.27 -8.75
C HIS A 11 0.99 18.18 -7.23
N ARG A 12 1.65 19.13 -6.55
CA ARG A 12 1.05 19.93 -5.46
C ARG A 12 1.70 21.32 -5.46
N ASP A 13 0.92 22.37 -5.78
CA ASP A 13 0.76 23.44 -4.80
C ASP A 13 0.70 22.86 -3.38
N TRP A 14 1.85 22.85 -2.71
CA TRP A 14 1.94 22.56 -1.28
C TRP A 14 1.27 23.66 -0.44
N ASP A 15 0.81 24.73 -1.09
CA ASP A 15 0.00 25.82 -0.53
C ASP A 15 -1.42 25.38 -0.11
N ARG A 16 -1.87 24.19 -0.54
CA ARG A 16 -3.22 23.71 -0.19
C ARG A 16 -3.20 22.96 1.13
N ARG A 17 -3.69 23.65 2.17
CA ARG A 17 -3.99 23.11 3.51
C ARG A 17 -4.77 21.78 3.42
N PRO A 18 -4.59 20.85 4.38
CA PRO A 18 -5.40 19.63 4.44
C PRO A 18 -6.89 19.96 4.40
N THR A 19 -7.67 19.22 3.62
CA THR A 19 -9.13 19.44 3.58
C THR A 19 -9.74 19.22 4.96
N ILE A 20 -10.85 19.89 5.27
CA ILE A 20 -11.59 19.68 6.53
C ILE A 20 -11.90 18.19 6.73
N THR A 21 -12.28 17.48 5.67
CA THR A 21 -12.51 16.03 5.70
C THR A 21 -11.28 15.26 6.17
N THR A 22 -10.09 15.63 5.69
CA THR A 22 -8.82 15.07 6.12
C THR A 22 -8.57 15.36 7.60
N ILE A 23 -8.68 16.63 8.03
CA ILE A 23 -8.48 17.04 9.43
C ILE A 23 -9.40 16.24 10.35
N MET A 24 -10.69 16.19 10.04
CA MET A 24 -11.70 15.49 10.84
C MET A 24 -11.50 13.97 10.92
N SER A 25 -10.67 13.38 10.06
CA SER A 25 -10.32 11.95 10.07
C SER A 25 -9.02 11.63 10.82
N LEU A 26 -8.25 12.64 11.23
CA LEU A 26 -6.97 12.43 11.90
C LEU A 26 -7.16 11.87 13.31
N PRO A 27 -6.18 11.08 13.82
CA PRO A 27 -6.11 10.74 15.23
C PRO A 27 -6.10 12.01 16.08
N LEU A 28 -6.79 12.00 17.22
CA LEU A 28 -6.89 13.16 18.11
C LEU A 28 -5.51 13.70 18.51
N LEU A 29 -4.57 12.80 18.80
CA LEU A 29 -3.22 13.15 19.21
C LEU A 29 -2.42 13.87 18.11
N ALA A 30 -2.73 13.59 16.84
CA ALA A 30 -2.08 14.25 15.71
C ALA A 30 -2.52 15.72 15.57
N ALA A 31 -3.58 16.13 16.27
CA ALA A 31 -4.06 17.51 16.23
C ALA A 31 -3.21 18.49 17.05
N PHE A 32 -2.37 17.98 17.94
CA PHE A 32 -1.67 18.78 18.94
C PHE A 32 -0.14 18.73 18.76
N ASN A 33 0.54 19.83 19.09
CA ASN A 33 2.00 19.86 19.12
C ASN A 33 2.53 19.01 20.29
N PRO A 34 3.46 18.08 20.05
CA PRO A 34 4.11 17.36 21.13
C PRO A 34 5.14 18.25 21.85
N PHE A 35 4.83 18.57 23.12
CA PHE A 35 5.68 19.00 24.24
C PHE A 35 6.10 20.49 24.39
N ALA A 36 5.58 21.10 25.47
CA ALA A 36 6.38 21.85 26.44
C ALA A 36 6.59 20.93 27.67
N VAL A 37 7.83 20.82 28.14
CA VAL A 37 8.39 19.75 28.98
C VAL A 37 7.91 19.74 30.46
N THR A 38 6.90 20.52 30.84
CA THR A 38 6.65 20.81 32.27
C THR A 38 5.38 20.21 32.87
N THR A 39 4.51 19.55 32.10
CA THR A 39 3.26 18.99 32.64
C THR A 39 2.97 17.57 32.15
N ASP A 40 2.99 16.61 33.08
CA ASP A 40 2.56 15.23 32.84
C ASP A 40 1.05 15.16 32.55
N LEU A 41 0.70 15.06 31.26
CA LEU A 41 -0.67 14.86 30.81
C LEU A 41 -0.96 13.35 30.67
N GLU A 42 -0.98 12.62 31.79
CA GLU A 42 -1.20 11.16 31.83
C GLU A 42 -2.44 10.66 31.06
N PHE A 43 -3.44 11.52 30.82
CA PHE A 43 -4.61 11.12 30.05
C PHE A 43 -4.32 10.93 28.56
N MET A 44 -3.28 11.57 28.01
CA MET A 44 -2.92 11.51 26.59
C MET A 44 -2.33 10.14 26.19
N THR A 45 -1.78 9.40 27.16
CA THR A 45 -1.22 8.06 26.95
C THR A 45 -2.28 6.95 27.02
N LYS A 46 -3.52 7.28 27.45
CA LYS A 46 -4.61 6.30 27.55
C LYS A 46 -5.03 5.79 26.18
N ASP A 47 -5.26 4.48 26.10
CA ASP A 47 -5.66 3.81 24.85
C ASP A 47 -6.96 4.36 24.26
N SER A 48 -7.89 4.82 25.11
CA SER A 48 -9.12 5.48 24.65
C SER A 48 -8.83 6.74 23.84
N VAL A 49 -7.82 7.52 24.23
CA VAL A 49 -7.42 8.76 23.55
C VAL A 49 -6.67 8.45 22.26
N ARG A 50 -5.80 7.43 22.28
CA ARG A 50 -5.04 6.96 21.09
C ARG A 50 -5.93 6.45 19.96
N ARG A 51 -7.08 5.85 20.30
CA ARG A 51 -8.05 5.33 19.33
C ARG A 51 -9.07 6.37 18.87
N SER A 52 -9.10 7.54 19.49
CA SER A 52 -10.07 8.58 19.13
C SER A 52 -9.58 9.45 17.97
N CYS A 53 -10.52 10.06 17.27
CA CYS A 53 -10.28 10.96 16.15
C CYS A 53 -10.81 12.38 16.42
N ILE A 54 -10.38 13.35 15.61
CA ILE A 54 -10.74 14.77 15.81
C ILE A 54 -12.25 14.98 15.78
N ARG A 55 -12.99 14.30 14.88
CA ARG A 55 -14.45 14.39 14.79
C ARG A 55 -15.22 13.96 16.04
N ASP A 56 -14.59 13.19 16.93
CA ASP A 56 -15.24 12.72 18.16
C ASP A 56 -15.41 13.84 19.19
N PHE A 57 -14.58 14.88 19.10
CA PHE A 57 -14.53 15.98 20.07
C PHE A 57 -14.76 17.35 19.47
N PHE A 58 -14.56 17.48 18.15
CA PHE A 58 -14.65 18.76 17.45
C PHE A 58 -15.71 18.70 16.36
N ALA A 59 -16.28 19.86 16.07
CA ALA A 59 -17.07 20.16 14.89
C ALA A 59 -16.42 21.34 14.18
N TYR A 60 -16.48 21.35 12.85
CA TYR A 60 -15.94 22.46 12.08
C TYR A 60 -17.04 23.50 11.84
N ASP A 61 -16.84 24.71 12.35
CA ASP A 61 -17.71 25.84 12.07
C ASP A 61 -17.29 26.49 10.74
N LEU A 62 -18.16 26.38 9.74
CA LEU A 62 -17.95 26.96 8.41
C LEU A 62 -17.96 28.49 8.42
N ALA A 63 -18.68 29.13 9.36
CA ALA A 63 -18.79 30.58 9.45
C ALA A 63 -17.55 31.21 10.07
N GLN A 64 -17.01 30.58 11.12
CA GLN A 64 -15.81 31.05 11.82
C GLN A 64 -14.52 30.44 11.28
N HIS A 65 -14.63 29.58 10.25
CA HIS A 65 -13.53 28.76 9.73
C HIS A 65 -12.69 28.11 10.84
N SER A 66 -13.31 27.56 11.88
CA SER A 66 -12.56 27.08 13.06
C SER A 66 -13.12 25.79 13.63
N LEU A 67 -12.28 25.04 14.33
CA LEU A 67 -12.70 23.86 15.08
C LEU A 67 -13.28 24.29 16.43
N GLN A 68 -14.55 23.99 16.63
CA GLN A 68 -15.24 24.18 17.90
C GLN A 68 -15.41 22.84 18.61
N PHE A 69 -15.39 22.89 19.95
CA PHE A 69 -15.70 21.71 20.74
C PHE A 69 -17.15 21.32 20.56
N ARG A 70 -17.39 20.02 20.39
CA ARG A 70 -18.74 19.48 20.42
C ARG A 70 -19.37 19.62 21.80
N PRO A 71 -20.70 19.71 21.88
CA PRO A 71 -21.42 19.61 23.14
C PRO A 71 -21.08 18.30 23.87
N ARG A 72 -21.06 18.36 25.20
CA ARG A 72 -20.72 17.21 26.05
C ARG A 72 -21.60 15.98 25.78
N SER A 73 -22.87 16.21 25.39
CA SER A 73 -23.86 15.18 25.07
C SER A 73 -23.54 14.39 23.79
N GLU A 74 -22.75 14.97 22.89
CA GLU A 74 -22.46 14.39 21.57
C GLU A 74 -21.07 13.73 21.51
N CYS A 75 -20.28 13.85 22.58
CA CYS A 75 -18.94 13.28 22.64
C CYS A 75 -18.96 11.84 23.17
N PRO A 76 -18.29 10.88 22.50
CA PRO A 76 -18.17 9.51 22.99
C PRO A 76 -17.47 9.40 24.35
N THR A 77 -16.52 10.30 24.65
CA THR A 77 -15.81 10.34 25.93
C THR A 77 -15.79 11.74 26.56
N PRO A 78 -16.86 12.12 27.27
CA PRO A 78 -17.02 13.45 27.88
C PRO A 78 -15.90 13.83 28.87
N THR A 79 -15.31 12.84 29.55
CA THR A 79 -14.19 13.04 30.47
C THR A 79 -12.91 13.45 29.74
N THR A 80 -12.65 12.86 28.57
CA THR A 80 -11.50 13.21 27.73
C THR A 80 -11.66 14.60 27.15
N LEU A 81 -12.85 14.94 26.66
CA LEU A 81 -13.19 16.29 26.19
C LEU A 81 -12.84 17.36 27.23
N ASN A 82 -13.27 17.16 28.48
CA ASN A 82 -12.99 18.09 29.57
C ASN A 82 -11.49 18.24 29.87
N LYS A 83 -10.73 17.15 29.77
CA LYS A 83 -9.28 17.17 29.97
C LYS A 83 -8.57 17.90 28.83
N VAL A 84 -8.94 17.64 27.58
CA VAL A 84 -8.43 18.35 26.40
C VAL A 84 -8.74 19.84 26.47
N ARG A 85 -9.98 20.19 26.85
CA ARG A 85 -10.40 21.59 27.02
C ARG A 85 -9.61 22.32 28.11
N ARG A 86 -9.40 21.68 29.27
CA ARG A 86 -8.57 22.22 30.34
C ARG A 86 -7.11 22.37 29.91
N ALA A 87 -6.57 21.38 29.21
CA ALA A 87 -5.19 21.42 28.73
C ALA A 87 -4.98 22.54 27.69
N LEU A 88 -5.93 22.77 26.79
CA LEU A 88 -5.89 23.90 25.85
C LEU A 88 -6.03 25.25 26.57
N ALA A 89 -6.95 25.36 27.54
CA ALA A 89 -7.16 26.59 28.31
C ALA A 89 -5.97 26.95 29.19
N ASN A 90 -5.27 25.95 29.74
CA ASN A 90 -4.08 26.12 30.56
C ASN A 90 -2.79 26.23 29.72
N HIS A 91 -2.91 26.32 28.38
CA HIS A 91 -1.77 26.34 27.45
C HIS A 91 -0.79 25.16 27.58
N GLN A 92 -1.27 24.03 28.11
CA GLN A 92 -0.49 22.78 28.23
C GLN A 92 -0.36 22.04 26.90
N ILE A 93 -1.32 22.26 26.00
CA ILE A 93 -1.29 21.77 24.62
C ILE A 93 -1.69 22.90 23.66
N SER A 94 -1.18 22.86 22.44
CA SER A 94 -1.58 23.78 21.36
C SER A 94 -1.95 22.99 20.11
N PHE A 95 -2.87 23.51 19.31
CA PHE A 95 -3.14 22.94 17.99
C PHE A 95 -1.90 22.99 17.10
N GLN A 96 -1.73 21.97 16.28
CA GLN A 96 -0.79 21.95 15.18
C GLN A 96 -1.09 23.08 14.19
N ARG A 97 -0.05 23.63 13.55
CA ARG A 97 -0.18 24.73 12.60
C ARG A 97 -1.10 24.40 11.42
N PHE A 98 -1.14 23.15 10.99
CA PHE A 98 -2.02 22.68 9.90
C PHE A 98 -3.48 22.43 10.31
N VAL A 99 -3.79 22.48 11.62
CA VAL A 99 -5.14 22.30 12.18
C VAL A 99 -5.79 23.66 12.48
N ASN A 100 -4.99 24.65 12.87
CA ASN A 100 -5.50 25.99 13.19
C ASN A 100 -5.63 26.86 11.92
N HIS A 101 -6.87 27.21 11.58
CA HIS A 101 -7.18 28.05 10.41
C HIS A 101 -6.76 29.52 10.56
N ASN A 102 -6.55 30.01 11.80
CA ASN A 102 -6.26 31.42 12.07
C ASN A 102 -4.82 31.84 11.75
N ASN A 103 -3.94 30.92 11.38
CA ASN A 103 -2.60 31.28 10.94
C ASN A 103 -2.68 31.73 9.48
N ALA A 104 -2.73 33.04 9.24
CA ALA A 104 -2.60 33.64 7.90
C ALA A 104 -1.17 33.53 7.32
N GLY A 105 -0.24 32.87 8.02
CA GLY A 105 1.10 32.59 7.51
C GLY A 105 1.13 31.40 6.57
N GLU A 106 2.10 31.40 5.65
CA GLU A 106 2.52 30.21 4.92
C GLU A 106 2.66 29.02 5.88
N MET A 107 2.23 27.83 5.44
CA MET A 107 2.46 26.61 6.20
C MET A 107 3.96 26.36 6.28
N ASP A 108 4.54 26.81 7.39
CA ASP A 108 5.91 26.52 7.70
C ASP A 108 6.00 25.07 8.19
N PHE A 109 6.44 24.19 7.28
CA PHE A 109 6.77 22.80 7.56
C PHE A 109 8.17 22.65 8.18
N LEU A 110 8.94 23.72 8.38
CA LEU A 110 10.25 23.66 9.04
C LEU A 110 10.18 22.94 10.39
N PRO A 111 9.20 23.16 11.29
CA PRO A 111 9.14 22.43 12.56
C PRO A 111 8.98 20.92 12.38
N PHE A 112 8.22 20.48 11.36
CA PHE A 112 8.09 19.06 11.04
C PHE A 112 9.38 18.52 10.42
N VAL A 113 9.99 19.27 9.50
CA VAL A 113 11.28 18.94 8.87
C VAL A 113 12.41 18.88 9.92
N GLU A 114 12.41 19.79 10.89
CA GLU A 114 13.34 19.86 12.02
C GLU A 114 13.11 18.76 13.04
N SER A 115 11.87 18.25 13.17
CA SER A 115 11.58 17.08 14.01
C SER A 115 12.13 15.77 13.43
N MET A 116 12.43 15.74 12.12
CA MET A 116 13.01 14.59 11.46
C MET A 116 14.53 14.60 11.65
N ILE A 117 14.97 14.13 12.82
CA ILE A 117 16.37 14.09 13.25
C ILE A 117 16.87 12.64 13.27
N TYR A 118 18.00 12.37 12.62
CA TYR A 118 18.74 11.13 12.74
C TYR A 118 20.11 11.39 13.35
N GLN A 119 20.44 10.74 14.47
CA GLN A 119 21.70 10.93 15.19
C GLN A 119 22.06 12.44 15.36
N GLN A 120 21.09 13.22 15.83
CA GLN A 120 21.21 14.68 16.05
C GLN A 120 21.36 15.55 14.79
N HIS A 121 21.21 14.98 13.58
CA HIS A 121 21.25 15.72 12.32
C HIS A 121 19.87 15.75 11.64
N PRO A 122 19.39 16.90 11.15
CA PRO A 122 18.17 16.97 10.36
C PRO A 122 18.29 16.13 9.09
N ILE A 123 17.41 15.16 8.91
CA ILE A 123 17.42 14.16 7.84
C ILE A 123 17.49 14.83 6.46
N PHE A 124 16.77 15.94 6.27
CA PHE A 124 16.75 16.68 4.99
C PHE A 124 18.02 17.45 4.65
N LYS A 125 18.90 17.68 5.62
CA LYS A 125 20.21 18.31 5.39
C LYS A 125 21.28 17.28 5.00
N LEU A 126 20.97 15.99 5.13
CA LEU A 126 21.88 14.92 4.76
C LEU A 126 21.94 14.80 3.23
N PRO A 127 23.13 14.63 2.63
CA PRO A 127 23.26 14.25 1.24
C PRO A 127 22.47 12.98 0.93
N ASN A 128 21.96 12.86 -0.30
CA ASN A 128 21.21 11.67 -0.76
C ASN A 128 21.92 10.33 -0.47
N ARG A 129 23.25 10.33 -0.45
CA ARG A 129 24.07 9.17 -0.10
C ARG A 129 23.92 8.79 1.38
N GLU A 130 23.98 9.77 2.27
CA GLU A 130 23.84 9.57 3.72
C GLU A 130 22.41 9.25 4.09
N LEU A 131 21.42 9.92 3.47
CA LEU A 131 20.00 9.54 3.57
C LEU A 131 19.77 8.06 3.28
N ARG A 132 20.40 7.53 2.23
CA ARG A 132 20.35 6.10 1.94
C ARG A 132 20.95 5.27 3.07
N PHE A 133 22.10 5.66 3.62
CA PHE A 133 22.69 4.95 4.76
C PHE A 133 21.82 5.01 6.00
N VAL A 134 21.23 6.17 6.31
CA VAL A 134 20.27 6.34 7.41
C VAL A 134 19.03 5.46 7.21
N MET A 135 18.48 5.39 5.99
CA MET A 135 17.36 4.49 5.67
C MET A 135 17.76 3.01 5.73
N LEU A 136 19.03 2.68 5.45
CA LEU A 136 19.58 1.34 5.57
C LEU A 136 19.91 0.96 7.03
N ASP A 137 20.19 1.94 7.88
CA ASP A 137 20.56 1.76 9.29
C ASP A 137 19.32 1.72 10.19
N MET A 138 18.34 2.61 9.93
CA MET A 138 17.01 2.57 10.55
C MET A 138 16.19 1.35 10.15
N ALA A 139 16.66 0.61 9.13
CA ALA A 139 15.96 -0.52 8.64
C ALA A 139 16.87 -1.74 8.56
N ASN A 140 16.57 -2.71 9.43
CA ASN A 140 16.60 -4.12 9.05
C ASN A 140 15.68 -4.45 7.85
N LEU A 141 15.23 -3.45 7.07
CA LEU A 141 14.71 -3.63 5.73
C LEU A 141 15.94 -3.70 4.83
N ASP A 142 16.34 -4.92 4.49
CA ASP A 142 17.15 -5.17 3.30
C ASP A 142 16.48 -4.44 2.12
N VAL A 143 16.98 -3.24 1.80
CA VAL A 143 16.54 -2.45 0.65
C VAL A 143 17.17 -3.11 -0.57
N GLY A 144 16.73 -4.34 -0.85
CA GLY A 144 17.19 -5.27 -1.86
C GLY A 144 18.37 -4.76 -2.68
N ARG A 145 19.58 -4.79 -2.09
CA ARG A 145 20.81 -4.54 -2.86
C ARG A 145 21.06 -5.64 -3.89
N HIS A 146 20.25 -6.69 -3.87
CA HIS A 146 20.22 -7.69 -4.91
C HIS A 146 19.47 -7.14 -6.12
N TYR A 147 20.21 -6.43 -6.98
CA TYR A 147 19.88 -6.42 -8.40
C TYR A 147 19.66 -7.89 -8.78
N SER A 148 18.44 -8.27 -9.17
CA SER A 148 18.19 -9.65 -9.53
C SER A 148 18.96 -9.91 -10.81
N ASN A 149 20.05 -10.68 -10.71
CA ASN A 149 20.85 -11.12 -11.85
C ASN A 149 20.07 -12.07 -12.80
N GLN A 150 18.81 -12.39 -12.47
CA GLN A 150 17.93 -13.24 -13.27
C GLN A 150 17.48 -12.58 -14.57
N LEU A 151 17.44 -11.23 -14.60
CA LEU A 151 17.02 -10.47 -15.77
C LEU A 151 18.16 -9.61 -16.32
N SER A 152 18.39 -9.71 -17.62
CA SER A 152 19.27 -8.83 -18.39
C SER A 152 18.73 -7.39 -18.45
N LYS A 153 19.61 -6.44 -18.75
CA LYS A 153 19.23 -5.02 -18.97
C LYS A 153 18.12 -4.87 -20.02
N GLN A 154 18.15 -5.66 -21.08
CA GLN A 154 17.12 -5.63 -22.14
C GLN A 154 15.77 -6.13 -21.63
N GLN A 155 15.75 -7.20 -20.83
CA GLN A 155 14.51 -7.71 -20.22
C GLN A 155 13.92 -6.70 -19.23
N TRP A 156 14.74 -6.03 -18.43
CA TRP A 156 14.27 -4.94 -17.57
C TRP A 156 13.67 -3.78 -18.37
N LYS A 157 14.34 -3.35 -19.45
CA LYS A 157 13.79 -2.31 -20.34
C LYS A 157 12.44 -2.73 -20.93
N ALA A 158 12.32 -3.99 -21.35
CA ALA A 158 11.05 -4.53 -21.83
C ALA A 158 9.98 -4.57 -20.73
N PHE A 159 10.33 -5.01 -19.52
CA PHE A 159 9.43 -5.05 -18.37
C PHE A 159 8.80 -3.69 -18.05
N TYR A 160 9.61 -2.62 -18.03
CA TYR A 160 9.11 -1.27 -17.78
C TYR A 160 8.35 -0.67 -18.97
N LYS A 161 8.72 -1.01 -20.21
CA LYS A 161 8.03 -0.51 -21.41
C LYS A 161 6.66 -1.16 -21.63
N ASN A 162 6.46 -2.40 -21.17
CA ASN A 162 5.17 -3.10 -21.33
C ASN A 162 4.04 -2.43 -20.55
N THR A 163 2.88 -2.33 -21.19
CA THR A 163 1.65 -1.68 -20.70
C THR A 163 0.87 -2.59 -19.75
N MET A 164 1.47 -2.96 -18.62
CA MET A 164 0.81 -3.72 -17.55
C MET A 164 0.27 -2.81 -16.43
N HIS A 165 -0.78 -3.26 -15.75
CA HIS A 165 -1.34 -2.56 -14.59
C HIS A 165 -0.29 -2.40 -13.49
N TYR A 166 -0.21 -1.22 -12.85
CA TYR A 166 0.86 -0.90 -11.88
C TYR A 166 0.95 -1.90 -10.72
N SER A 167 -0.19 -2.38 -10.20
CA SER A 167 -0.20 -3.32 -9.09
C SER A 167 0.28 -4.72 -9.51
N ALA A 168 0.01 -5.13 -10.75
CA ALA A 168 0.56 -6.35 -11.31
C ALA A 168 2.08 -6.22 -11.52
N ARG A 169 2.54 -5.06 -12.03
CA ARG A 169 3.97 -4.77 -12.18
C ARG A 169 4.71 -4.85 -10.85
N ASN A 170 4.18 -4.22 -9.80
CA ASN A 170 4.80 -4.24 -8.47
C ASN A 170 4.81 -5.66 -7.88
N LEU A 171 3.75 -6.45 -8.09
CA LEU A 171 3.72 -7.85 -7.68
C LEU A 171 4.80 -8.67 -8.38
N TRP A 172 4.88 -8.57 -9.71
CA TRP A 172 5.85 -9.29 -10.53
C TRP A 172 7.28 -8.89 -10.17
N TYR A 173 7.54 -7.59 -10.01
CA TYR A 173 8.82 -7.06 -9.55
C TYR A 173 9.23 -7.70 -8.21
N ARG A 174 8.31 -7.72 -7.23
CA ARG A 174 8.57 -8.35 -5.93
C ARG A 174 8.87 -9.84 -6.05
N MET A 175 8.23 -10.57 -6.98
CA MET A 175 8.58 -11.97 -7.22
C MET A 175 10.01 -12.13 -7.72
N ILE A 176 10.40 -11.37 -8.74
CA ILE A 176 11.76 -11.40 -9.32
C ILE A 176 12.84 -11.13 -8.27
N HIS A 177 12.54 -10.26 -7.30
CA HIS A 177 13.44 -9.94 -6.19
C HIS A 177 13.29 -10.84 -4.96
N LYS A 178 12.45 -11.89 -5.00
CA LYS A 178 12.14 -12.77 -3.86
C LYS A 178 11.62 -12.02 -2.63
N GLN A 179 10.90 -10.93 -2.87
CA GLN A 179 10.29 -10.05 -1.85
C GLN A 179 8.76 -10.11 -1.88
N SER A 180 8.17 -11.23 -2.34
CA SER A 180 6.73 -11.42 -2.29
C SER A 180 6.25 -11.60 -0.84
N SER A 181 5.04 -11.12 -0.56
CA SER A 181 4.47 -11.11 0.79
C SER A 181 3.80 -12.45 1.16
N ASN A 182 4.41 -13.58 0.82
CA ASN A 182 3.87 -14.92 1.06
C ASN A 182 3.97 -15.34 2.55
N GLN A 183 3.19 -16.35 2.96
CA GLN A 183 3.18 -16.80 4.37
C GLN A 183 4.56 -17.26 4.85
N LEU A 184 5.33 -17.97 4.01
CA LEU A 184 6.69 -18.41 4.37
C LEU A 184 7.59 -17.21 4.73
N ALA A 185 7.59 -16.16 3.91
CA ALA A 185 8.38 -14.95 4.13
C ALA A 185 7.86 -14.16 5.34
N MET A 186 6.56 -14.17 5.61
CA MET A 186 5.99 -13.53 6.80
C MET A 186 6.37 -14.28 8.09
N ALA A 187 6.32 -15.61 8.07
CA ALA A 187 6.71 -16.48 9.16
C ALA A 187 8.21 -16.35 9.48
N GLN A 188 9.08 -16.39 8.46
CA GLN A 188 10.53 -16.18 8.61
C GLN A 188 10.90 -14.82 9.22
N ARG A 189 10.04 -13.80 9.03
CA ARG A 189 10.23 -12.45 9.58
C ARG A 189 9.59 -12.25 10.97
N ASN A 190 9.02 -13.30 11.55
CA ASN A 190 8.33 -13.25 12.85
C ASN A 190 7.29 -12.12 12.94
N LEU A 191 6.54 -11.88 11.86
CA LEU A 191 5.48 -10.88 11.87
C LEU A 191 4.34 -11.33 12.80
N LYS A 192 3.85 -10.43 13.66
CA LYS A 192 2.82 -10.74 14.69
C LYS A 192 1.53 -11.39 14.16
N HIS A 193 1.25 -11.25 12.87
CA HIS A 193 0.05 -11.79 12.21
C HIS A 193 0.33 -13.02 11.34
N ALA A 194 1.57 -13.50 11.28
CA ALA A 194 1.96 -14.71 10.56
C ALA A 194 1.81 -15.92 11.49
N ALA A 195 0.63 -16.55 11.49
CA ALA A 195 0.36 -17.71 12.34
C ALA A 195 1.09 -18.98 11.88
N SER A 196 1.38 -19.10 10.58
CA SER A 196 2.00 -20.26 9.94
C SER A 196 2.64 -19.85 8.61
N ASP A 197 3.57 -20.67 8.11
CA ASP A 197 4.13 -20.61 6.75
C ASP A 197 3.26 -21.34 5.71
N ARG A 198 2.12 -21.92 6.13
CA ARG A 198 1.25 -22.75 5.28
C ARG A 198 0.17 -21.95 4.58
N CYS A 199 -0.14 -22.38 3.36
CA CYS A 199 -1.25 -21.91 2.55
C CYS A 199 -2.58 -22.24 3.22
N THR A 200 -3.45 -21.25 3.36
CA THR A 200 -4.78 -21.43 3.98
C THR A 200 -5.76 -22.22 3.10
N LEU A 201 -5.41 -22.50 1.85
CA LEU A 201 -6.27 -23.23 0.90
C LEU A 201 -5.98 -24.73 0.86
N CYS A 202 -4.70 -25.11 0.82
CA CYS A 202 -4.30 -26.51 0.65
C CYS A 202 -3.27 -26.99 1.69
N ASN A 203 -2.91 -26.16 2.68
CA ASN A 203 -2.04 -26.50 3.81
C ASN A 203 -0.57 -26.86 3.47
N GLU A 204 -0.15 -26.62 2.23
CA GLU A 204 1.25 -26.72 1.78
C GLU A 204 2.04 -25.45 2.12
N VAL A 205 3.37 -25.52 2.12
CA VAL A 205 4.22 -24.34 2.38
C VAL A 205 4.00 -23.28 1.31
N GLU A 206 3.61 -22.07 1.74
CA GLU A 206 3.33 -20.98 0.80
C GLU A 206 4.55 -20.09 0.55
N ASP A 207 5.34 -20.49 -0.45
CA ASP A 207 6.38 -19.63 -1.03
C ASP A 207 5.82 -18.72 -2.16
N ALA A 208 6.70 -18.03 -2.89
CA ALA A 208 6.28 -17.14 -3.98
C ALA A 208 5.58 -17.86 -5.14
N GLN A 209 6.03 -19.08 -5.47
CA GLN A 209 5.47 -19.90 -6.53
C GLN A 209 4.09 -20.42 -6.10
N HIS A 210 3.98 -20.90 -4.86
CA HIS A 210 2.74 -21.41 -4.28
C HIS A 210 1.71 -20.32 -4.02
N LEU A 211 2.15 -19.10 -3.67
CA LEU A 211 1.27 -17.95 -3.47
C LEU A 211 0.46 -17.64 -4.74
N LEU A 212 1.00 -17.87 -5.94
CA LEU A 212 0.38 -17.39 -7.19
C LEU A 212 0.13 -18.46 -8.24
N ILE A 213 0.78 -19.62 -8.16
CA ILE A 213 0.84 -20.59 -9.26
C ILE A 213 0.59 -22.01 -8.78
N SER A 214 1.46 -22.59 -7.95
CA SER A 214 1.48 -24.06 -7.71
C SER A 214 0.45 -24.57 -6.70
N CYS A 215 -0.26 -23.70 -6.00
CA CYS A 215 -1.40 -24.12 -5.18
C CYS A 215 -2.52 -24.66 -6.10
N VAL A 216 -3.09 -25.83 -5.79
CA VAL A 216 -4.10 -26.51 -6.63
C VAL A 216 -5.25 -25.58 -7.05
N HIS A 217 -5.83 -24.82 -6.11
CA HIS A 217 -6.92 -23.88 -6.41
C HIS A 217 -6.51 -22.70 -7.29
N LYS A 218 -5.23 -22.32 -7.25
CA LYS A 218 -4.67 -21.23 -8.06
C LYS A 218 -4.26 -21.77 -9.43
N LEU A 219 -3.84 -23.02 -9.50
CA LEU A 219 -3.56 -23.74 -10.73
C LEU A 219 -4.83 -23.93 -11.56
N ASP A 220 -5.96 -24.27 -10.94
CA ASP A 220 -7.27 -24.33 -11.60
C ASP A 220 -7.62 -23.02 -12.34
N VAL A 221 -7.24 -21.87 -11.76
CA VAL A 221 -7.43 -20.55 -12.38
C VAL A 221 -6.52 -20.38 -13.58
N TRP A 222 -5.25 -20.81 -13.49
CA TRP A 222 -4.31 -20.78 -14.60
C TRP A 222 -4.78 -21.69 -15.75
N ASP A 223 -5.16 -22.92 -15.45
CA ASP A 223 -5.70 -23.88 -16.43
C ASP A 223 -6.94 -23.34 -17.14
N SER A 224 -7.90 -22.83 -16.37
CA SER A 224 -9.12 -22.24 -16.93
C SER A 224 -8.80 -21.03 -17.83
N SER A 225 -7.87 -20.17 -17.40
CA SER A 225 -7.47 -19.00 -18.17
C SER A 225 -6.69 -19.36 -19.43
N PHE A 226 -5.83 -20.39 -19.37
CA PHE A 226 -5.08 -20.87 -20.54
C PHE A 226 -6.02 -21.52 -21.55
N ASN A 227 -6.96 -22.33 -21.07
CA ASN A 227 -7.95 -22.95 -21.93
C ASN A 227 -8.83 -21.90 -22.64
N GLU A 228 -9.22 -20.83 -21.93
CA GLU A 228 -10.05 -19.75 -22.48
C GLU A 228 -9.29 -18.81 -23.43
N PHE A 229 -8.09 -18.35 -23.06
CA PHE A 229 -7.44 -17.23 -23.75
C PHE A 229 -6.27 -17.63 -24.65
N LEU A 230 -5.64 -18.79 -24.46
CA LEU A 230 -4.46 -19.19 -25.23
C LEU A 230 -4.80 -20.23 -26.30
N SER A 231 -4.19 -20.12 -27.48
CA SER A 231 -4.12 -21.22 -28.47
C SER A 231 -3.20 -22.32 -27.98
N TYR A 232 -2.07 -21.93 -27.38
CA TYR A 232 -1.05 -22.84 -26.88
C TYR A 232 -0.18 -22.13 -25.83
N PRO A 233 0.22 -22.81 -24.74
CA PRO A 233 -0.31 -24.09 -24.25
C PRO A 233 -1.73 -23.96 -23.67
N LYS A 234 -2.49 -25.06 -23.68
CA LYS A 234 -3.86 -25.13 -23.12
C LYS A 234 -3.90 -25.56 -21.65
N THR A 235 -2.84 -26.20 -21.18
CA THR A 235 -2.67 -26.64 -19.79
C THR A 235 -1.56 -25.84 -19.11
N ALA A 236 -1.75 -25.58 -17.83
CA ALA A 236 -0.85 -24.81 -16.99
C ALA A 236 0.18 -25.74 -16.34
N ASP A 237 1.45 -25.59 -16.70
CA ASP A 237 2.57 -26.18 -15.97
C ASP A 237 3.09 -25.16 -14.93
N PRO A 238 2.95 -25.42 -13.61
CA PRO A 238 3.39 -24.50 -12.57
C PRO A 238 4.87 -24.13 -12.63
N GLN A 239 5.73 -25.05 -13.03
CA GLN A 239 7.18 -24.83 -13.11
C GLN A 239 7.51 -23.96 -14.33
N LEU A 240 6.90 -24.26 -15.49
CA LEU A 240 7.09 -23.46 -16.69
C LEU A 240 6.57 -22.04 -16.50
N ILE A 241 5.37 -21.87 -15.92
CA ILE A 241 4.78 -20.56 -15.64
C ILE A 241 5.68 -19.76 -14.71
N TYR A 242 6.14 -20.36 -13.61
CA TYR A 242 7.02 -19.69 -12.66
C TYR A 242 8.34 -19.27 -13.31
N ASN A 243 8.98 -20.17 -14.05
CA ASN A 243 10.22 -19.86 -14.77
C ASN A 243 10.02 -18.77 -15.83
N SER A 244 8.91 -18.78 -16.56
CA SER A 244 8.52 -17.75 -17.52
C SER A 244 8.34 -16.38 -16.87
N ILE A 245 7.72 -16.33 -15.69
CA ILE A 245 7.54 -15.10 -14.90
C ILE A 245 8.89 -14.59 -14.40
N MET A 246 9.69 -15.44 -13.75
CA MET A 246 10.96 -15.06 -13.14
C MET A 246 12.00 -14.59 -14.16
N HIS A 247 11.99 -15.17 -15.37
CA HIS A 247 12.92 -14.80 -16.44
C HIS A 247 12.30 -13.87 -17.50
N PHE A 248 11.07 -13.42 -17.31
CA PHE A 248 10.35 -12.56 -18.26
C PHE A 248 10.36 -13.11 -19.70
N LYS A 249 10.15 -14.43 -19.85
CA LYS A 249 10.16 -15.18 -21.12
C LYS A 249 8.77 -15.74 -21.43
N LEU A 250 7.96 -14.93 -22.12
CA LEU A 250 6.56 -15.26 -22.44
C LEU A 250 6.31 -15.56 -23.93
N LYS A 251 7.36 -15.70 -24.75
CA LYS A 251 7.22 -15.87 -26.20
C LYS A 251 6.54 -17.18 -26.63
N HIS A 252 6.47 -18.17 -25.76
CA HIS A 252 5.90 -19.49 -26.07
C HIS A 252 4.39 -19.57 -25.83
N TYR A 253 3.76 -18.50 -25.33
CA TYR A 253 2.32 -18.44 -25.10
C TYR A 253 1.66 -17.62 -26.20
N TYR A 254 0.69 -18.23 -26.87
CA TYR A 254 0.00 -17.65 -28.03
C TYR A 254 -1.46 -17.42 -27.69
N ILE A 255 -1.97 -16.21 -27.92
CA ILE A 255 -3.38 -15.87 -27.66
C ILE A 255 -4.27 -16.47 -28.75
N TYR A 256 -5.42 -16.99 -28.34
CA TYR A 256 -6.37 -17.71 -29.21
C TYR A 256 -7.17 -16.79 -30.12
N ASN A 257 -7.58 -15.63 -29.62
CA ASN A 257 -8.57 -14.79 -30.28
C ASN A 257 -7.94 -13.55 -30.91
N TYR A 258 -8.07 -13.41 -32.23
CA TYR A 258 -7.60 -12.25 -33.00
C TYR A 258 -8.36 -10.96 -32.67
N ASP A 259 -9.60 -11.06 -32.19
CA ASP A 259 -10.43 -9.91 -31.79
C ASP A 259 -10.07 -9.41 -30.39
N LEU A 260 -9.22 -10.13 -29.66
CA LEU A 260 -8.76 -9.75 -28.32
C LEU A 260 -7.49 -8.91 -28.44
N HIS A 261 -7.61 -7.60 -28.33
CA HIS A 261 -6.52 -6.63 -28.44
C HIS A 261 -5.69 -6.52 -27.15
N ILE A 262 -5.19 -7.65 -26.63
CA ILE A 262 -4.32 -7.70 -25.45
C ILE A 262 -2.96 -8.33 -25.79
N THR A 263 -1.95 -8.04 -25.00
CA THR A 263 -0.65 -8.72 -25.08
C THR A 263 -0.61 -9.88 -24.09
N ILE A 264 0.33 -10.81 -24.30
CA ILE A 264 0.57 -11.89 -23.34
C ILE A 264 0.94 -11.37 -21.94
N TYR A 265 1.60 -10.21 -21.87
CA TYR A 265 1.93 -9.56 -20.60
C TYR A 265 0.68 -9.11 -19.85
N ASP A 266 -0.35 -8.64 -20.56
CA ASP A 266 -1.63 -8.24 -19.96
C ASP A 266 -2.35 -9.45 -19.37
N LEU A 267 -2.35 -10.57 -20.09
CA LEU A 267 -2.93 -11.82 -19.62
C LEU A 267 -2.27 -12.27 -18.32
N PHE A 268 -0.94 -12.45 -18.32
CA PHE A 268 -0.19 -12.87 -17.13
C PHE A 268 -0.34 -11.89 -15.98
N ALA A 269 -0.21 -10.58 -16.24
CA ALA A 269 -0.38 -9.54 -15.23
C ALA A 269 -1.77 -9.57 -14.60
N THR A 270 -2.81 -9.79 -15.41
CA THR A 270 -4.21 -9.83 -14.95
C THR A 270 -4.48 -11.08 -14.11
N ILE A 271 -4.03 -12.26 -14.55
CA ILE A 271 -4.18 -13.51 -13.79
C ILE A 271 -3.49 -13.37 -12.43
N MET A 272 -2.19 -13.02 -12.42
CA MET A 272 -1.40 -12.89 -11.19
C MET A 272 -2.02 -11.89 -10.21
N ARG A 273 -2.43 -10.71 -10.71
CA ARG A 273 -3.04 -9.67 -9.89
C ARG A 273 -4.37 -10.12 -9.30
N THR A 274 -5.18 -10.84 -10.06
CA THR A 274 -6.52 -11.27 -9.62
C THR A 274 -6.41 -12.39 -8.59
N ILE A 275 -5.54 -13.38 -8.81
CA ILE A 275 -5.22 -14.41 -7.82
C ILE A 275 -4.72 -13.76 -6.52
N TRP A 276 -3.73 -12.86 -6.62
CA TRP A 276 -3.20 -12.14 -5.47
C TRP A 276 -4.29 -11.41 -4.70
N ARG A 277 -5.13 -10.64 -5.39
CA ARG A 277 -6.21 -9.87 -4.77
C ARG A 277 -7.18 -10.77 -4.00
N HIS A 278 -7.66 -11.85 -4.61
CA HIS A 278 -8.60 -12.75 -3.96
C HIS A 278 -7.96 -13.52 -2.80
N HIS A 279 -6.69 -13.91 -2.93
CA HIS A 279 -5.95 -14.54 -1.84
C HIS A 279 -5.89 -13.64 -0.60
N TYR A 280 -5.55 -12.35 -0.74
CA TYR A 280 -5.51 -11.44 0.41
C TYR A 280 -6.89 -10.95 0.85
N GLN A 281 -7.93 -11.02 0.01
CA GLN A 281 -9.31 -10.82 0.46
C GLN A 281 -9.74 -11.93 1.42
N GLN A 282 -9.31 -13.17 1.21
CA GLN A 282 -9.51 -14.25 2.18
C GLN A 282 -8.78 -13.95 3.49
N PHE A 283 -7.53 -13.51 3.41
CA PHE A 283 -6.72 -13.23 4.60
C PHE A 283 -7.26 -12.06 5.44
N TYR A 284 -7.60 -10.93 4.81
CA TYR A 284 -7.99 -9.71 5.53
C TYR A 284 -9.50 -9.57 5.76
N ASN A 285 -10.32 -10.05 4.82
CA ASN A 285 -11.77 -9.85 4.84
C ASN A 285 -12.56 -11.15 5.00
N LEU A 286 -11.88 -12.29 5.20
CA LEU A 286 -12.50 -13.61 5.35
C LEU A 286 -13.41 -14.01 4.19
N ILE A 287 -13.15 -13.49 2.98
CA ILE A 287 -13.88 -13.85 1.76
C ILE A 287 -13.22 -15.11 1.16
N PRO A 288 -13.92 -16.25 1.07
CA PRO A 288 -13.33 -17.48 0.56
C PRO A 288 -12.80 -17.34 -0.87
N PHE A 289 -11.63 -17.91 -1.14
CA PHE A 289 -11.08 -17.98 -2.48
C PHE A 289 -11.94 -18.92 -3.36
N ASN A 290 -12.50 -18.37 -4.42
CA ASN A 290 -13.33 -19.12 -5.37
C ASN A 290 -12.75 -19.00 -6.79
N ALA A 291 -12.20 -20.09 -7.31
CA ALA A 291 -11.55 -20.12 -8.63
C ALA A 291 -12.49 -19.66 -9.76
N ILE A 292 -13.77 -20.04 -9.72
CA ILE A 292 -14.76 -19.65 -10.74
C ILE A 292 -14.98 -18.13 -10.74
N GLN A 293 -15.10 -17.51 -9.56
CA GLN A 293 -15.24 -16.06 -9.45
C GLN A 293 -13.97 -15.34 -9.91
N VAL A 294 -12.80 -15.88 -9.57
CA VAL A 294 -11.50 -15.37 -10.03
C VAL A 294 -11.43 -15.39 -11.56
N CYS A 295 -11.78 -16.50 -12.21
CA CYS A 295 -11.83 -16.61 -13.67
C CYS A 295 -12.81 -15.62 -14.30
N ARG A 296 -14.00 -15.44 -13.74
CA ARG A 296 -14.97 -14.43 -14.22
C ARG A 296 -14.42 -13.01 -14.14
N HIS A 297 -13.71 -12.67 -13.06
CA HIS A 297 -13.05 -11.37 -12.93
C HIS A 297 -11.93 -11.20 -13.96
N ILE A 298 -11.10 -12.22 -14.18
CA ILE A 298 -10.05 -12.21 -15.21
C ILE A 298 -10.67 -11.94 -16.58
N ARG A 299 -11.71 -12.70 -16.97
CA ARG A 299 -12.41 -12.50 -18.24
C ARG A 299 -12.94 -11.08 -18.39
N THR A 300 -13.65 -10.58 -17.39
CA THR A 300 -14.23 -9.23 -17.41
C THR A 300 -13.16 -8.15 -17.57
N GLU A 301 -12.04 -8.29 -16.86
CA GLU A 301 -10.94 -7.33 -16.94
C GLU A 301 -10.20 -7.39 -18.28
N LEU A 302 -9.96 -8.58 -18.83
CA LEU A 302 -9.31 -8.72 -20.14
C LEU A 302 -10.16 -8.19 -21.28
N LEU A 303 -11.47 -8.46 -21.28
CA LEU A 303 -12.40 -7.89 -22.25
C LEU A 303 -12.44 -6.37 -22.15
N ARG A 304 -12.45 -5.81 -20.93
CA ARG A 304 -12.37 -4.37 -20.72
C ARG A 304 -11.06 -3.79 -21.24
N LEU A 305 -9.92 -4.44 -21.00
CA LEU A 305 -8.62 -4.00 -21.51
C LEU A 305 -8.55 -4.05 -23.03
N SER A 306 -9.11 -5.09 -23.64
CA SER A 306 -9.24 -5.25 -25.09
C SER A 306 -10.01 -4.07 -25.69
N ASN A 307 -11.21 -3.79 -25.16
CA ASN A 307 -12.07 -2.71 -25.64
C ASN A 307 -11.40 -1.33 -25.50
N LEU A 308 -10.69 -1.09 -24.38
CA LEU A 308 -9.97 0.16 -24.19
C LEU A 308 -8.89 0.36 -25.26
N ARG A 309 -8.18 -0.70 -25.66
CA ARG A 309 -7.14 -0.60 -26.69
C ARG A 309 -7.67 -0.45 -28.10
N GLN A 310 -8.84 -1.03 -28.39
CA GLN A 310 -9.53 -0.80 -29.64
C GLN A 310 -9.87 0.68 -29.85
N LEU A 311 -10.15 1.44 -28.80
CA LEU A 311 -10.46 2.88 -28.88
C LEU A 311 -9.23 3.78 -29.13
N PHE A 312 -8.01 3.25 -28.97
CA PHE A 312 -6.76 3.99 -29.18
C PHE A 312 -6.06 3.64 -30.50
N HIS A 313 -6.70 2.83 -31.34
CA HIS A 313 -6.27 2.48 -32.70
C HIS A 313 -7.25 3.03 -33.73
#